data_AF-A0A7C9DXJ2-F1
#
_entry.id   AF-A0A7C9DXJ2-F1
#
_cell.length_a   1.000
_cell.length_b   1.000
_cell.length_c   1.000
_cell.angle_alpha   90.00
_cell.angle_beta   90.00
_cell.angle_gamma   90.00
#
_symmetry.space_group_name_H-M   'P 1'
#
loop_
_entity.id
_entity.type
_entity.pdbx_description
1 polymer ?
#
loop_
_entity_poly.entity_id
_entity_poly.type
_entity_poly.pdbx_seq_one_letter_code
_entity_poly.pdbx_strand_id
1 'polypeptide(L)'
;YNKLSGKIPASTQLQSLDPSAYVGNPGLCGPPLSACTRDPALSMPKEDNIPQEENHGNDMFPELYISVALGFIIGFWGVSGTLVIKRSWRHTYFRFIEDMYDRLHVMVAVTAARVWRRP
;
A
#
# COMPACT_ATOMS: atom_id res chain seq x y z
N TYR A 1 21.49 23.05 -1.83
CA TYR A 1 21.48 22.34 -3.12
C TYR A 1 20.33 21.35 -3.14
N ASN A 2 19.34 21.51 -4.02
CA ASN A 2 18.03 20.82 -3.91
C ASN A 2 17.76 19.82 -5.07
N LYS A 3 18.73 19.61 -5.97
CA LYS A 3 18.62 18.70 -7.13
C LYS A 3 17.38 18.97 -8.02
N LEU A 4 16.99 20.24 -8.16
CA LEU A 4 15.89 20.63 -9.06
C LEU A 4 16.31 20.41 -10.52
N SER A 5 15.33 20.05 -11.37
CA SER A 5 15.53 19.79 -12.79
C SER A 5 14.34 20.29 -13.63
N GLY A 6 14.60 20.60 -14.91
CA GLY A 6 13.57 21.05 -15.86
C GLY A 6 13.65 22.55 -16.17
N LYS A 7 12.70 23.04 -16.97
CA LYS A 7 12.64 24.44 -17.40
C LYS A 7 12.16 25.33 -16.26
N ILE A 8 12.90 26.41 -15.97
CA ILE A 8 12.48 27.43 -15.00
C ILE A 8 11.17 28.07 -15.49
N PRO A 9 10.10 28.09 -14.66
CA PRO A 9 8.84 28.70 -15.08
C PRO A 9 9.02 30.20 -15.31
N ALA A 10 8.36 30.71 -16.34
CA ALA A 10 8.46 32.12 -16.72
C ALA A 10 7.66 33.01 -15.77
N SER A 11 8.23 33.30 -14.60
CA SER A 11 7.69 34.27 -13.65
C SER A 11 8.68 35.40 -13.41
N THR A 12 8.17 36.62 -13.26
CA THR A 12 8.99 37.83 -13.09
C THR A 12 9.93 37.72 -11.89
N GLN A 13 9.47 37.08 -10.81
CA GLN A 13 10.26 36.89 -9.59
C GLN A 13 11.46 35.98 -9.84
N LEU A 14 11.28 34.87 -10.57
CA LEU A 14 12.37 33.92 -10.83
C LEU A 14 13.36 34.44 -11.87
N GLN A 15 12.88 35.21 -12.85
CA GLN A 15 13.74 35.85 -13.85
C GLN A 15 14.55 37.01 -13.28
N SER A 16 14.08 37.65 -12.20
CA SER A 16 14.82 38.71 -11.50
C SER A 16 15.94 38.21 -10.58
N LEU A 17 16.01 36.91 -10.33
CA LEU A 17 17.06 36.32 -9.49
C LEU A 17 18.37 36.19 -10.26
N ASP A 18 19.47 36.38 -9.56
CA ASP A 18 20.81 36.17 -10.12
C ASP A 18 21.04 34.68 -10.44
N PRO A 19 21.76 34.33 -11.52
CA PRO A 19 22.09 32.93 -11.84
C PRO A 19 22.75 32.15 -10.69
N SER A 20 23.45 32.85 -9.79
CA SER A 20 24.06 32.24 -8.58
C SER A 20 23.03 31.62 -7.63
N ALA A 21 21.78 32.11 -7.62
CA ALA A 21 20.70 31.55 -6.80
C ALA A 21 20.35 30.10 -7.19
N TYR A 22 20.73 29.68 -8.40
CA TYR A 22 20.45 28.36 -8.95
C TYR A 22 21.63 27.38 -8.82
N VAL A 23 22.74 27.80 -8.19
CA VAL A 23 23.94 26.97 -8.03
C VAL A 23 23.60 25.67 -7.29
N GLY A 24 24.14 24.56 -7.80
CA GLY A 24 23.90 23.17 -7.37
C GLY A 24 22.48 22.64 -7.60
N ASN A 25 21.79 23.16 -8.62
CA ASN A 25 20.67 22.52 -9.31
C ASN A 25 21.01 22.36 -10.80
N PRO A 26 21.93 21.44 -11.17
CA PRO A 26 22.46 21.35 -12.54
C PRO A 26 21.45 20.91 -13.61
N GLY A 27 20.29 20.39 -13.20
CA GLY A 27 19.22 19.99 -14.13
C GLY A 27 18.30 21.13 -14.55
N LEU A 28 18.46 22.34 -14.01
CA LEU A 28 17.64 23.50 -14.39
C LEU A 28 18.15 24.12 -15.69
N CYS A 29 17.21 24.56 -16.53
CA CYS A 29 17.49 25.27 -17.77
C CYS A 29 16.41 26.33 -18.06
N GLY A 30 16.70 27.28 -18.95
CA GLY A 30 15.85 28.43 -19.24
C GLY A 30 16.24 29.69 -18.45
N PRO A 31 15.74 30.88 -18.84
CA PRO A 31 16.16 32.16 -18.24
C PRO A 31 15.94 32.20 -16.71
N PRO A 32 16.88 32.73 -15.92
CA PRO A 32 18.10 33.46 -16.33
C PRO A 32 19.33 32.56 -16.63
N LEU A 33 19.19 31.23 -16.62
CA LEU A 33 20.23 30.27 -16.99
C LEU A 33 20.26 30.05 -18.52
N SER A 34 21.15 29.17 -18.98
CA SER A 34 21.23 28.74 -20.38
C SER A 34 19.91 28.11 -20.85
N ALA A 35 19.56 28.36 -22.12
CA ALA A 35 18.34 27.79 -22.71
C ALA A 35 18.36 26.25 -22.70
N CYS A 36 17.21 25.64 -22.46
CA CYS A 36 17.05 24.19 -22.54
C CYS A 36 17.36 23.72 -23.97
N THR A 37 18.37 22.86 -24.12
CA THR A 37 18.69 22.25 -25.42
C THR A 37 17.77 21.04 -25.63
N ARG A 38 16.56 21.29 -26.13
CA ARG A 38 15.67 20.38 -26.90
C ARG A 38 14.21 20.82 -26.77
N ASP A 39 13.65 21.27 -27.88
CA ASP A 39 12.21 21.18 -28.12
C ASP A 39 11.77 19.71 -28.05
N PRO A 40 10.73 19.34 -27.26
CA PRO A 40 10.17 18.02 -27.30
C PRO A 40 9.08 17.96 -28.38
N ALA A 41 9.46 18.16 -29.63
CA ALA A 41 8.74 17.59 -30.75
C ALA A 41 9.75 16.69 -31.47
N LEU A 42 9.62 15.38 -31.26
CA LEU A 42 10.39 14.31 -31.91
C LEU A 42 11.85 14.17 -31.48
N SER A 43 12.12 13.22 -30.57
CA SER A 43 13.08 12.12 -30.83
C SER A 43 13.40 11.36 -29.53
N MET A 44 12.98 10.10 -29.48
CA MET A 44 13.62 9.07 -28.65
C MET A 44 15.11 8.93 -29.03
N PRO A 45 15.96 8.52 -28.09
CA PRO A 45 16.78 7.34 -28.35
C PRO A 45 16.67 6.31 -27.24
N LYS A 46 16.60 5.05 -27.67
CA LYS A 46 16.61 3.82 -26.89
C LYS A 46 18.05 3.34 -26.74
N GLU A 47 18.48 3.04 -25.51
CA GLU A 47 19.61 2.14 -25.17
C GLU A 47 19.45 1.80 -23.68
N ASP A 48 18.62 0.81 -23.36
CA ASP A 48 18.98 -0.59 -23.02
C ASP A 48 19.99 -0.72 -21.87
N ASN A 49 19.50 -1.13 -20.69
CA ASN A 49 20.03 -2.23 -19.86
C ASN A 49 19.25 -2.34 -18.51
N ILE A 50 18.29 -3.30 -18.48
CA ILE A 50 17.95 -4.23 -17.36
C ILE A 50 17.19 -3.68 -16.11
N PRO A 51 16.22 -4.45 -15.53
CA PRO A 51 15.16 -5.24 -16.12
C PRO A 51 13.77 -4.63 -15.79
N GLN A 52 12.82 -4.95 -16.65
CA GLN A 52 11.40 -4.76 -16.42
C GLN A 52 10.97 -5.55 -15.17
N GLU A 53 10.83 -4.88 -14.02
CA GLU A 53 9.94 -5.37 -12.96
C GLU A 53 8.55 -4.79 -13.19
N GLU A 54 7.87 -5.49 -14.08
CA GLU A 54 6.45 -5.77 -14.04
C GLU A 54 5.89 -5.88 -12.61
N ASN A 55 5.27 -4.81 -12.10
CA ASN A 55 4.02 -4.91 -11.32
C ASN A 55 3.35 -3.53 -11.14
N HIS A 56 2.76 -2.97 -12.20
CA HIS A 56 1.86 -1.81 -12.05
C HIS A 56 0.45 -2.29 -11.69
N GLY A 57 0.38 -2.98 -10.56
CA GLY A 57 -0.85 -3.41 -9.94
C GLY A 57 -0.58 -3.43 -8.45
N ASN A 58 -1.31 -2.60 -7.71
CA ASN A 58 -1.32 -2.51 -6.24
C ASN A 58 -0.42 -1.42 -5.64
N ASP A 59 -0.57 -0.17 -6.09
CA ASP A 59 -0.16 1.03 -5.32
C ASP A 59 -1.02 1.23 -4.05
N MET A 60 -1.60 0.16 -3.50
CA MET A 60 -2.26 0.18 -2.21
C MET A 60 -1.18 0.10 -1.14
N PHE A 61 -0.58 1.26 -0.84
CA PHE A 61 0.30 1.55 0.29
C PHE A 61 0.89 0.30 0.96
N PRO A 62 1.97 -0.29 0.41
CA PRO A 62 2.60 -1.49 0.98
C PRO A 62 2.94 -1.30 2.47
N GLU A 63 3.25 -0.07 2.88
CA GLU A 63 3.46 0.31 4.28
C GLU A 63 2.21 0.12 5.16
N LEU A 64 1.03 0.51 4.67
CA LEU A 64 -0.23 0.29 5.39
C LEU A 64 -0.57 -1.19 5.46
N TYR A 65 -0.37 -1.95 4.38
CA TYR A 65 -0.59 -3.39 4.37
C TYR A 65 0.30 -4.10 5.40
N ILE A 66 1.59 -3.74 5.45
CA ILE A 66 2.53 -4.27 6.45
C ILE A 66 2.08 -3.92 7.87
N SER A 67 1.64 -2.68 8.12
CA SER A 67 1.15 -2.28 9.44
C SER A 67 -0.11 -3.04 9.87
N VAL A 68 -1.05 -3.27 8.94
CA VAL A 68 -2.28 -4.02 9.19
C VAL A 68 -1.96 -5.49 9.46
N ALA A 69 -1.08 -6.09 8.66
CA ALA A 69 -0.65 -7.48 8.83
C ALA A 69 0.06 -7.68 10.18
N LEU A 70 1.00 -6.79 10.54
CA LEU A 70 1.70 -6.84 11.83
C LEU A 70 0.74 -6.63 13.00
N GLY A 71 -0.17 -5.66 12.90
CA GLY A 71 -1.20 -5.41 13.90
C GLY A 71 -2.11 -6.62 14.10
N PHE A 72 -2.52 -7.27 13.02
CA PHE A 72 -3.31 -8.50 13.07
C PHE A 72 -2.54 -9.64 13.75
N ILE A 73 -1.27 -9.86 13.39
CA ILE A 73 -0.42 -10.88 14.01
C ILE A 73 -0.32 -10.61 15.51
N ILE A 74 0.13 -9.42 15.92
CA ILE A 74 0.33 -9.08 17.34
C ILE A 74 -0.98 -9.18 18.12
N GLY A 75 -2.08 -8.63 17.60
CA GLY A 75 -3.39 -8.70 18.24
C GLY A 75 -3.92 -10.13 18.35
N PHE A 76 -3.81 -10.91 17.28
CA PHE A 76 -4.25 -12.30 17.24
C PHE A 76 -3.45 -13.16 18.23
N TRP A 77 -2.13 -13.04 18.27
CA TRP A 77 -1.30 -13.76 19.23
C TRP A 77 -1.49 -13.27 20.66
N GLY A 78 -1.77 -11.99 20.88
CA GLY A 78 -2.13 -11.48 22.20
C GLY A 78 -3.39 -12.13 22.75
N VAL A 79 -4.46 -12.18 21.96
CA VAL A 79 -5.73 -12.81 22.35
C VAL A 79 -5.59 -14.33 22.41
N SER A 80 -5.16 -14.96 21.32
CA SER A 80 -5.04 -16.42 21.19
C SER A 80 -4.00 -16.99 22.14
N GLY A 81 -2.85 -16.33 22.28
CA GLY A 81 -1.80 -16.73 23.22
C GLY A 81 -2.27 -16.68 24.67
N THR A 82 -2.96 -15.59 25.08
CA THR A 82 -3.56 -15.49 26.42
C THR A 82 -4.59 -16.60 26.65
N LEU A 83 -5.41 -16.91 25.64
CA LEU A 83 -6.43 -17.95 25.69
C LEU A 83 -5.82 -19.36 25.83
N VAL A 84 -4.69 -19.61 25.17
CA VAL A 84 -3.97 -20.89 25.21
C VAL A 84 -3.19 -21.08 26.52
N ILE A 85 -2.53 -20.03 27.02
CA ILE A 85 -1.74 -20.07 28.27
C ILE A 85 -2.65 -20.30 29.47
N LYS A 86 -3.82 -19.66 29.51
CA LYS A 86 -4.78 -19.86 30.59
C LYS A 86 -5.54 -21.16 30.37
N ARG A 87 -5.00 -22.25 30.92
CA ARG A 87 -5.52 -23.62 30.81
C ARG A 87 -7.02 -23.75 31.10
N SER A 88 -7.56 -22.95 32.02
CA SER A 88 -9.01 -22.86 32.28
C SER A 88 -9.80 -22.19 31.16
N TRP A 89 -9.28 -21.15 30.51
CA TRP A 89 -9.98 -20.45 29.43
C TRP A 89 -9.97 -21.27 28.14
N ARG A 90 -8.88 -21.98 27.85
CA ARG A 90 -8.81 -22.93 26.74
C ARG A 90 -9.95 -23.94 26.78
N HIS A 91 -10.18 -24.58 27.93
CA HIS A 91 -11.19 -25.62 28.05
C HIS A 91 -12.62 -25.06 27.93
N THR A 92 -12.88 -23.88 28.52
CA THR A 92 -14.17 -23.20 28.35
C THR A 92 -14.40 -22.75 26.90
N TYR A 93 -13.36 -22.26 26.22
CA TYR A 93 -13.44 -21.86 24.82
C TYR A 93 -13.74 -23.05 23.90
N PHE A 94 -13.00 -24.16 24.00
CA PHE A 94 -13.29 -25.36 23.20
C PHE A 94 -14.71 -25.88 23.43
N ARG A 95 -15.14 -25.97 24.69
CA ARG A 95 -16.51 -26.39 25.03
C ARG A 95 -17.57 -25.47 24.43
N PHE A 96 -17.31 -24.16 24.39
CA PHE A 96 -18.20 -23.19 23.78
C PHE A 96 -18.32 -23.40 22.26
N ILE A 97 -17.20 -23.65 21.57
CA ILE A 97 -17.20 -23.94 20.13
C ILE A 97 -17.95 -25.23 19.82
N GLU A 98 -17.73 -26.29 20.60
CA GLU A 98 -18.45 -27.57 20.47
C GLU A 98 -19.98 -27.38 20.65
N ASP A 99 -20.42 -26.69 21.70
CA ASP A 99 -21.84 -26.41 21.93
C ASP A 99 -22.46 -25.60 20.79
N MET A 100 -21.72 -24.62 20.26
CA MET A 100 -22.18 -23.80 19.15
C MET A 100 -22.29 -24.61 17.85
N TYR A 101 -21.34 -25.50 17.58
CA TYR A 101 -21.37 -26.42 16.44
C TYR A 101 -22.58 -27.37 16.54
N ASP A 102 -22.80 -27.99 17.69
CA ASP A 102 -23.93 -28.91 17.90
C ASP A 102 -25.28 -28.20 17.73
N ARG A 103 -25.43 -27.00 18.29
CA ARG A 103 -26.63 -26.18 18.11
C ARG A 103 -26.87 -25.84 16.64
N LEU A 104 -25.82 -25.48 15.91
CA LEU A 104 -25.91 -25.15 14.49
C LEU A 104 -26.25 -26.40 13.67
N HIS A 105 -25.61 -27.53 13.96
CA HIS A 105 -25.89 -28.81 13.31
C HIS A 105 -27.36 -29.22 13.53
N VAL A 106 -27.88 -29.12 14.76
CA VAL A 106 -29.29 -29.39 15.07
C VAL A 106 -30.21 -28.39 14.37
N MET A 107 -29.88 -27.08 14.38
CA MET A 107 -30.69 -26.07 13.70
C MET A 107 -30.76 -26.32 12.20
N VAL A 108 -29.64 -26.66 11.56
CA VAL A 108 -29.56 -27.02 10.14
C VAL A 108 -30.37 -28.29 9.89
N ALA A 109 -30.18 -29.35 10.68
CA ALA A 109 -30.93 -30.59 10.54
C ALA A 109 -32.45 -30.37 10.68
N VAL A 110 -32.88 -29.58 11.67
CA VAL A 110 -34.30 -29.23 11.89
C VAL A 110 -34.83 -28.37 10.75
N THR A 111 -34.06 -27.41 10.27
CA THR A 111 -34.46 -26.52 9.16
C THR A 111 -34.55 -27.32 7.86
N ALA A 112 -33.57 -28.18 7.57
CA ALA A 112 -33.59 -29.09 6.43
C ALA A 112 -34.78 -30.04 6.50
N ALA A 113 -35.04 -30.65 7.66
CA ALA A 113 -36.21 -31.51 7.86
C ALA A 113 -37.54 -30.76 7.72
N ARG A 114 -37.60 -29.48 8.12
CA ARG A 114 -38.77 -28.61 7.92
C ARG A 114 -38.97 -28.26 6.45
N VAL A 115 -37.90 -27.95 5.72
CA VAL A 115 -37.93 -27.65 4.28
C VAL A 115 -38.36 -28.89 3.49
N TRP A 116 -37.80 -30.05 3.80
CA TRP A 116 -38.15 -31.32 3.15
C TRP A 116 -39.60 -31.76 3.41
N ARG A 117 -40.20 -31.28 4.52
CA ARG A 117 -41.62 -31.52 4.85
C ARG A 117 -42.59 -30.46 4.30
N ARG A 118 -42.10 -29.39 3.66
CA ARG A 118 -43.00 -28.44 2.97
C ARG A 118 -43.27 -28.98 1.55
N PRO A 119 -44.52 -29.33 1.22
CA PRO A 119 -44.89 -29.87 -0.10
C PRO A 119 -44.75 -28.83 -1.20
#